data_AF-A0A5D2G835-F1
#
_entry.id   AF-A0A5D2G835-F1
#
_cell.length_a   1.000
_cell.length_b   1.000
_cell.length_c   1.000
_cell.angle_alpha   90.00
_cell.angle_beta   90.00
_cell.angle_gamma   90.00
#
_symmetry.space_group_name_H-M   'P 1'
#
loop_
_entity.id
_entity.type
_entity.pdbx_description
1 polymer ?
#
loop_
_entity_poly.entity_id
_entity_poly.type
_entity_poly.pdbx_seq_one_letter_code
_entity_poly.pdbx_strand_id
1 'polypeptide(L)'
;MASSNTVMKAENGQSSSSSSSSSKKRGRQARTILALPQSRPHQLKERSPLTLATLQVVRERAEKRGKRTSLAVSVRHFDNTDINYDWLLPGWVAEERYVPSGRKGLGRIYKYYYDPTGHMYYSKREVLFAWSKMNIICLDP
;
A
#
# COMPACT_ATOMS: atom_id res chain seq x y z
N MET A 1 14.00 -78.90 10.39
CA MET A 1 14.94 -79.08 11.53
C MET A 1 15.21 -77.72 12.14
N ALA A 2 15.07 -77.60 13.47
CA ALA A 2 15.72 -76.70 14.46
C ALA A 2 16.08 -75.24 14.05
N SER A 3 15.95 -74.16 14.83
CA SER A 3 15.59 -73.85 16.23
C SER A 3 15.53 -72.31 16.32
N SER A 4 14.50 -71.68 16.88
CA SER A 4 14.38 -71.10 18.24
C SER A 4 15.27 -69.87 18.59
N ASN A 5 14.61 -68.73 18.90
CA ASN A 5 14.64 -67.93 20.16
C ASN A 5 14.16 -66.47 19.86
N THR A 6 13.11 -65.88 20.47
CA THR A 6 12.83 -65.51 21.89
C THR A 6 13.84 -64.45 22.41
N VAL A 7 13.56 -63.34 23.10
CA VAL A 7 12.38 -62.79 23.81
C VAL A 7 12.66 -61.32 24.25
N MET A 8 11.60 -60.52 24.38
CA MET A 8 11.30 -59.39 25.32
C MET A 8 12.19 -58.12 25.50
N LYS A 9 11.63 -56.98 25.08
CA LYS A 9 10.99 -55.90 25.88
C LYS A 9 11.54 -55.57 27.29
N ALA A 10 11.87 -54.29 27.50
CA ALA A 10 11.69 -53.57 28.78
C ALA A 10 11.55 -52.05 28.54
N GLU A 11 10.70 -51.43 29.37
CA GLU A 11 10.27 -50.04 29.43
C GLU A 11 10.58 -49.49 30.85
N ASN A 12 10.37 -48.17 31.07
CA ASN A 12 10.68 -47.32 32.25
C ASN A 12 12.13 -46.76 32.35
N GLY A 13 12.39 -45.52 32.76
CA GLY A 13 11.53 -44.41 33.21
C GLY A 13 12.38 -43.28 33.85
N GLN A 14 11.80 -42.07 33.88
CA GLN A 14 12.01 -40.95 34.83
C GLN A 14 13.34 -40.15 34.92
N SER A 15 13.21 -38.86 34.54
CA SER A 15 13.46 -37.66 35.36
C SER A 15 14.88 -37.18 35.75
N SER A 16 15.18 -35.98 35.23
CA SER A 16 15.66 -34.76 35.95
C SER A 16 17.16 -34.40 36.04
N SER A 17 17.38 -33.10 35.78
CA SER A 17 18.57 -32.25 36.09
C SER A 17 19.81 -32.51 35.21
N SER A 18 20.62 -31.55 34.77
CA SER A 18 20.86 -30.19 35.23
C SER A 18 21.54 -29.35 34.12
N SER A 19 21.32 -28.05 34.22
CA SER A 19 21.98 -26.89 33.62
C SER A 19 23.42 -27.03 33.08
N SER A 20 23.64 -26.51 31.86
CA SER A 20 24.64 -25.46 31.59
C SER A 20 24.72 -25.11 30.09
N SER A 21 23.87 -24.19 29.63
CA SER A 21 24.11 -23.50 28.35
C SER A 21 24.46 -22.04 28.64
N SER A 22 25.76 -21.86 28.80
CA SER A 22 26.50 -20.60 28.94
C SER A 22 25.92 -19.47 28.09
N SER A 23 25.44 -18.44 28.78
CA SER A 23 25.02 -17.16 28.22
C SER A 23 26.20 -16.43 27.58
N LYS A 24 26.35 -16.50 26.25
CA LYS A 24 27.21 -15.56 25.50
C LYS A 24 26.38 -14.32 25.12
N LYS A 25 26.27 -13.42 26.10
CA LYS A 25 25.74 -12.05 25.94
C LYS A 25 26.73 -11.25 25.09
N ARG A 26 26.73 -11.44 23.77
CA ARG A 26 27.52 -10.61 22.85
C ARG A 26 26.82 -9.27 22.72
N GLY A 27 27.46 -8.24 23.27
CA GLY A 27 26.95 -6.88 23.36
C GLY A 27 26.45 -6.37 22.00
N ARG A 28 25.19 -5.92 21.99
CA ARG A 28 24.69 -5.00 20.98
C ARG A 28 25.47 -3.71 21.12
N GLN A 29 26.51 -3.53 20.31
CA GLN A 29 27.01 -2.17 20.07
C GLN A 29 25.90 -1.43 19.32
N ALA A 30 25.22 -0.56 20.05
CA ALA A 30 24.25 0.37 19.49
C ALA A 30 25.02 1.28 18.53
N ARG A 31 24.92 0.99 17.23
CA ARG A 31 25.31 1.94 16.20
C ARG A 31 24.45 3.18 16.40
N THR A 32 25.09 4.29 16.72
CA THR A 32 24.50 5.62 16.71
C THR A 32 23.71 5.76 15.43
N ILE A 33 22.37 5.78 15.55
CA ILE A 33 21.49 6.07 14.44
C ILE A 33 21.76 7.53 14.11
N LEU A 34 22.55 7.77 13.05
CA LEU A 34 22.53 9.05 12.36
C LEU A 34 21.07 9.25 11.97
N ALA A 35 20.40 10.17 12.67
CA ALA A 35 19.02 10.50 12.43
C ALA A 35 18.90 10.87 10.95
N LEU A 36 18.32 9.96 10.17
CA LEU A 36 17.89 10.23 8.81
C LEU A 36 17.03 11.49 8.89
N PRO A 37 17.22 12.50 8.03
CA PRO A 37 16.40 13.70 8.06
C PRO A 37 14.95 13.23 7.99
N GLN A 38 14.24 13.44 9.09
CA GLN A 38 12.82 13.18 9.20
C GLN A 38 12.20 13.87 8.00
N SER A 39 11.63 13.10 7.07
CA SER A 39 10.85 13.66 5.99
C SER A 39 9.89 14.64 6.63
N ARG A 40 10.03 15.93 6.29
CA ARG A 40 9.19 17.01 6.81
C ARG A 40 7.77 16.48 6.90
N PRO A 41 7.05 16.64 8.03
CA PRO A 41 5.63 16.31 8.04
C PRO A 41 5.06 17.06 6.85
N HIS A 42 4.65 16.30 5.84
CA HIS A 42 4.02 16.86 4.65
C HIS A 42 2.83 17.56 5.26
N GLN A 43 2.87 18.91 5.31
CA GLN A 43 1.77 19.67 5.88
C GLN A 43 0.53 19.11 5.23
N LEU A 44 -0.42 18.66 6.07
CA LEU A 44 -1.71 18.19 5.59
C LEU A 44 -2.31 19.38 4.88
N LYS A 45 -2.06 19.45 3.57
CA LYS A 45 -2.57 20.48 2.69
C LYS A 45 -4.07 20.45 2.90
N GLU A 46 -4.65 21.56 3.36
CA GLU A 46 -6.09 21.64 3.54
C GLU A 46 -6.74 21.33 2.21
N ARG A 47 -7.40 20.17 2.12
CA ARG A 47 -8.08 19.72 0.91
C ARG A 47 -9.44 20.39 0.84
N SER A 48 -9.86 20.73 -0.37
CA SER A 48 -11.19 21.29 -0.60
C SER A 48 -12.30 20.36 -0.06
N PRO A 49 -13.41 20.89 0.49
CA PRO A 49 -14.55 20.09 0.91
C PRO A 49 -15.09 19.17 -0.19
N LEU A 50 -15.06 19.64 -1.45
CA LEU A 50 -15.47 18.85 -2.61
C LEU A 50 -14.55 17.64 -2.83
N THR A 51 -13.23 17.84 -2.69
CA THR A 51 -12.23 16.77 -2.76
C THR A 51 -12.47 15.72 -1.68
N LEU A 52 -12.77 16.15 -0.44
CA LEU A 52 -13.05 15.25 0.67
C LEU A 52 -14.31 14.41 0.43
N ALA A 53 -15.38 15.03 -0.09
CA ALA A 53 -16.61 14.33 -0.45
C ALA A 53 -16.35 13.25 -1.52
N THR A 54 -15.62 13.58 -2.59
CA THR A 54 -15.27 12.62 -3.64
C THR A 54 -14.43 11.46 -3.11
N LEU A 55 -13.43 11.75 -2.26
CA LEU A 55 -12.61 10.72 -1.63
C LEU A 55 -13.42 9.76 -0.75
N GLN A 56 -14.46 10.25 -0.09
CA GLN A 56 -15.37 9.42 0.69
C GLN A 56 -16.13 8.45 -0.22
N VAL A 57 -16.69 8.93 -1.34
CA VAL A 57 -17.39 8.10 -2.32
C VAL A 57 -16.46 7.04 -2.93
N VAL A 58 -15.24 7.44 -3.31
CA VAL A 58 -14.23 6.53 -3.87
C VAL A 58 -13.85 5.44 -2.86
N ARG A 59 -13.64 5.80 -1.59
CA ARG A 59 -13.32 4.86 -0.52
C ARG A 59 -14.44 3.84 -0.32
N GLU A 60 -15.68 4.30 -0.19
CA GLU A 60 -16.85 3.44 0.03
C GLU A 60 -17.03 2.44 -1.14
N ARG A 61 -16.89 2.91 -2.38
CA ARG A 61 -16.93 2.04 -3.57
C ARG A 61 -15.80 1.01 -3.58
N ALA A 62 -14.60 1.38 -3.16
CA ALA A 62 -13.47 0.47 -3.11
C ALA A 62 -13.67 -0.63 -2.04
N GLU A 63 -14.28 -0.29 -0.91
CA GLU A 63 -14.64 -1.25 0.14
C GLU A 63 -15.69 -2.26 -0.35
N LYS A 64 -16.73 -1.77 -1.02
CA LYS A 64 -17.77 -2.60 -1.65
C LYS A 64 -17.21 -3.59 -2.69
N ARG A 65 -16.13 -3.22 -3.38
CA ARG A 65 -15.50 -4.06 -4.41
C ARG A 65 -14.55 -5.15 -3.85
N GLY A 66 -14.25 -5.13 -2.55
CA GLY A 66 -13.27 -6.03 -1.94
C GLY A 66 -11.83 -5.70 -2.39
N LYS A 67 -11.07 -5.02 -1.54
CA LYS A 67 -9.71 -4.56 -1.88
C LYS A 67 -8.72 -5.72 -2.01
N ARG A 68 -8.20 -5.95 -3.23
CA ARG A 68 -6.93 -6.67 -3.50
C ARG A 68 -5.74 -5.70 -3.63
N THR A 69 -5.67 -4.66 -2.80
CA THR A 69 -4.50 -3.76 -2.84
C THR A 69 -3.33 -4.47 -2.17
N SER A 70 -2.28 -4.77 -2.93
CA SER A 70 -1.11 -5.41 -2.35
C SER A 70 -0.47 -4.45 -1.33
N LEU A 71 0.00 -5.00 -0.21
CA LEU A 71 0.65 -4.25 0.89
C LEU A 71 1.81 -3.36 0.43
N ALA A 72 2.34 -3.58 -0.77
CA ALA A 72 3.48 -2.85 -1.31
C ALA A 72 3.10 -1.60 -2.14
N VAL A 73 1.82 -1.41 -2.50
CA VAL A 73 1.39 -0.26 -3.31
C VAL A 73 1.12 0.94 -2.42
N SER A 74 1.84 2.04 -2.62
CA SER A 74 1.51 3.31 -1.98
C SER A 74 0.59 4.14 -2.88
N VAL A 75 -0.44 4.75 -2.28
CA VAL A 75 -1.48 5.50 -3.00
C VAL A 75 -1.48 6.94 -2.51
N ARG A 76 -1.38 7.90 -3.44
CA ARG A 76 -1.51 9.33 -3.15
C ARG A 76 -2.67 9.91 -3.93
N HIS A 77 -3.35 10.87 -3.31
CA HIS A 77 -4.48 11.57 -3.92
C HIS A 77 -4.15 13.06 -4.02
N PHE A 78 -4.51 13.64 -5.15
CA PHE A 78 -4.26 15.02 -5.53
C PHE A 78 -5.56 15.65 -6.06
N ASP A 79 -5.67 16.96 -5.95
CA ASP A 79 -6.79 17.72 -6.46
C ASP A 79 -6.33 18.89 -7.33
N ASN A 80 -7.26 19.74 -7.74
CA ASN A 80 -6.99 20.88 -8.62
C ASN A 80 -6.12 21.97 -7.98
N THR A 81 -5.81 21.88 -6.69
CA THR A 81 -4.88 22.81 -6.02
C THR A 81 -3.43 22.40 -6.20
N ASP A 82 -3.17 21.19 -6.70
CA ASP A 82 -1.83 20.68 -6.96
C ASP A 82 -1.37 21.07 -8.37
N ILE A 83 -0.15 21.59 -8.50
CA ILE A 83 0.39 22.14 -9.76
C ILE A 83 0.31 21.14 -10.93
N ASN A 84 0.48 19.84 -10.67
CA ASN A 84 0.42 18.79 -11.70
C ASN A 84 -1.00 18.44 -12.15
N TYR A 85 -2.00 18.96 -11.44
CA TYR A 85 -3.42 18.60 -11.53
C TYR A 85 -4.33 19.83 -11.56
N ASP A 86 -3.78 21.01 -11.75
CA ASP A 86 -4.48 22.29 -11.87
C ASP A 86 -5.54 22.33 -12.99
N TRP A 87 -5.37 21.50 -14.01
CA TRP A 87 -6.32 21.28 -15.09
C TRP A 87 -7.56 20.48 -14.67
N LEU A 88 -7.60 19.89 -13.46
CA LEU A 88 -8.79 19.23 -12.93
C LEU A 88 -9.84 20.24 -12.49
N LEU A 89 -11.12 19.93 -12.71
CA LEU A 89 -12.21 20.72 -12.15
C LEU A 89 -12.31 20.48 -10.63
N PRO A 90 -12.79 21.46 -9.86
CA PRO A 90 -13.04 21.29 -8.43
C PRO A 90 -13.90 20.05 -8.14
N GLY A 91 -13.52 19.28 -7.13
CA GLY A 91 -14.19 18.03 -6.76
C GLY A 91 -13.74 16.79 -7.56
N TRP A 92 -12.97 16.96 -8.63
CA TRP A 92 -12.27 15.85 -9.26
C TRP A 92 -11.00 15.52 -8.49
N VAL A 93 -10.63 14.23 -8.49
CA VAL A 93 -9.48 13.73 -7.74
C VAL A 93 -8.59 12.91 -8.65
N ALA A 94 -7.28 13.15 -8.62
CA ALA A 94 -6.30 12.26 -9.19
C ALA A 94 -5.75 11.31 -8.13
N GLU A 95 -5.63 10.04 -8.47
CA GLU A 95 -4.98 9.02 -7.66
C GLU A 95 -3.72 8.53 -8.38
N GLU A 96 -2.58 8.61 -7.71
CA GLU A 96 -1.34 8.00 -8.16
C GLU A 96 -1.01 6.78 -7.31
N ARG A 97 -0.92 5.62 -7.97
CA ARG A 97 -0.48 4.36 -7.37
C ARG A 97 0.97 4.10 -7.73
N TYR A 98 1.81 4.05 -6.71
CA TYR A 98 3.23 3.75 -6.81
C TYR A 98 3.43 2.27 -6.55
N VAL A 99 3.76 1.54 -7.60
CA VAL A 99 4.01 0.10 -7.55
C VAL A 99 5.53 -0.13 -7.55
N PRO A 100 6.12 -0.64 -6.46
CA PRO A 100 7.55 -0.89 -6.41
C PRO A 100 7.94 -2.00 -7.40
N SER A 101 9.07 -1.82 -8.10
CA SER A 101 9.60 -2.79 -9.05
C SER A 101 10.78 -3.55 -8.44
N GLY A 102 10.49 -4.68 -7.79
CA GLY A 102 11.50 -5.66 -7.35
C GLY A 102 12.69 -5.08 -6.57
N ARG A 103 13.84 -5.77 -6.63
CA ARG A 103 15.04 -5.46 -5.81
C ARG A 103 15.85 -4.22 -6.25
N LYS A 104 15.61 -3.62 -7.43
CA LYS A 104 16.46 -2.54 -7.98
C LYS A 104 15.74 -1.53 -8.89
N GLY A 105 14.44 -1.66 -9.15
CA GLY A 105 13.76 -0.87 -10.18
C GLY A 105 13.09 0.40 -9.66
N LEU A 106 13.20 1.48 -10.44
CA LEU A 106 12.29 2.62 -10.36
C LEU A 106 10.86 2.08 -10.56
N GLY A 107 9.99 2.23 -9.56
CA GLY A 107 8.62 1.70 -9.60
C GLY A 107 7.79 2.26 -10.75
N ARG A 108 6.64 1.64 -11.02
CA ARG A 108 5.64 2.19 -11.96
C ARG A 108 4.66 3.09 -11.21
N ILE A 109 4.30 4.21 -11.83
CA ILE A 109 3.25 5.09 -11.34
C ILE A 109 2.05 4.92 -12.26
N TYR A 110 0.93 4.45 -11.70
CA TYR A 110 -0.34 4.41 -12.40
C TYR A 110 -1.20 5.58 -11.95
N LYS A 111 -1.77 6.32 -12.90
CA LYS A 111 -2.65 7.46 -12.62
C LYS A 111 -4.09 7.07 -12.92
N TYR A 112 -4.97 7.40 -12.00
CA TYR A 112 -6.41 7.29 -12.15
C TYR A 112 -7.05 8.63 -11.80
N TYR A 113 -8.20 8.91 -12.39
CA TYR A 113 -8.96 10.12 -12.10
C TYR A 113 -10.37 9.73 -11.68
N TYR A 114 -10.92 10.48 -10.74
CA TYR A 114 -12.26 10.26 -10.22
C TYR A 114 -13.11 11.50 -10.38
N ASP A 115 -14.32 11.33 -10.91
CA ASP A 115 -15.34 12.35 -10.85
C ASP A 115 -15.96 12.43 -9.44
N PRO A 116 -16.78 13.45 -9.14
CA PRO A 116 -17.48 13.55 -7.86
C PRO A 116 -18.44 12.38 -7.57
N THR A 117 -18.85 11.62 -8.58
CA THR A 117 -19.68 10.42 -8.41
C THR A 117 -18.85 9.18 -8.06
N GLY A 118 -17.52 9.28 -8.11
CA GLY A 118 -16.56 8.18 -7.91
C GLY A 118 -16.39 7.28 -9.14
N HIS A 119 -16.78 7.71 -10.33
CA HIS A 119 -16.47 7.06 -11.61
C HIS A 119 -14.98 7.22 -11.90
N MET A 120 -14.34 6.16 -12.38
CA MET A 120 -12.89 6.10 -12.56
C MET A 120 -12.51 6.23 -14.04
N TYR A 121 -11.51 7.06 -14.33
CA TYR A 121 -10.92 7.27 -15.64
C TYR A 121 -9.42 6.94 -15.60
N TYR A 122 -8.89 6.48 -16.72
CA TYR A 122 -7.50 5.99 -16.83
C TYR A 122 -6.55 7.00 -17.46
N SER A 123 -7.07 8.04 -18.12
CA SER A 123 -6.25 9.05 -18.78
C SER A 123 -6.86 10.45 -18.74
N LYS A 124 -6.02 11.46 -18.90
CA LYS A 124 -6.45 12.86 -19.06
C LYS A 124 -7.39 13.02 -20.25
N ARG A 125 -7.13 12.31 -21.36
CA ARG A 125 -7.99 12.36 -22.56
C ARG A 125 -9.40 11.87 -22.26
N GLU A 126 -9.54 10.78 -21.50
CA GLU A 126 -10.86 10.28 -21.10
C GLU A 126 -11.63 11.28 -20.23
N VAL A 127 -10.94 11.94 -19.30
CA VAL A 127 -11.52 12.99 -18.45
C VAL A 127 -12.03 14.16 -19.31
N LEU A 128 -11.19 14.68 -20.21
CA LEU A 128 -11.57 15.78 -21.10
C LEU A 128 -12.74 15.38 -22.01
N PHE A 129 -12.74 14.15 -22.52
CA PHE A 129 -13.83 13.64 -23.34
C PHE A 129 -15.15 13.50 -22.54
N ALA A 130 -15.08 13.09 -21.28
CA ALA A 130 -16.25 13.05 -20.41
C ALA A 130 -16.81 14.45 -20.16
N TRP A 131 -15.95 15.44 -19.90
CA TRP A 131 -16.37 16.84 -19.74
C TRP A 131 -16.98 17.40 -21.02
N SER A 132 -16.43 17.05 -22.18
CA SER A 132 -17.01 17.44 -23.47
C SER A 132 -18.40 16.84 -23.67
N LYS A 133 -18.59 15.55 -23.36
CA LYS A 133 -19.92 14.90 -23.41
C LYS A 133 -20.93 15.50 -22.44
N MET A 134 -20.46 16.05 -21.32
CA MET A 134 -21.28 16.73 -20.32
C MET A 134 -21.49 18.21 -20.66
N ASN A 135 -21.02 18.69 -21.81
CA ASN A 135 -21.05 20.10 -22.24
C ASN A 135 -20.37 21.07 -21.25
N ILE A 136 -19.36 20.59 -20.52
CA ILE A 136 -18.57 21.42 -19.59
C ILE A 136 -17.45 22.13 -20.35
N ILE A 137 -16.88 21.47 -21.36
CA ILE A 137 -15.84 22.03 -22.24
C ILE A 137 -16.15 21.74 -23.70
N CYS A 138 -15.59 22.55 -24.60
CA CYS A 138 -15.53 22.24 -26.03
C CYS A 138 -14.12 21.76 -26.38
N LEU A 139 -14.02 20.63 -27.08
CA LEU A 139 -12.76 20.17 -27.66
C LEU A 139 -12.77 20.51 -29.15
N ASP A 140 -11.76 21.25 -29.60
CA ASP A 140 -11.56 21.52 -31.02
C ASP A 140 -11.09 20.21 -31.70
N PRO A 141 -11.71 19.77 -32.81
CA PRO A 141 -11.38 18.52 -33.51
C PRO A 141 -9.97 18.43 -34.07
#